data_AF-M1EIK2-F1
#
_entry.id   AF-M1EIK2-F1
#
_cell.length_a   1.000
_cell.length_b   1.000
_cell.length_c   1.000
_cell.angle_alpha   90.00
_cell.angle_beta   90.00
_cell.angle_gamma   90.00
#
_symmetry.space_group_name_H-M   'P 1'
#
loop_
_entity.id
_entity.type
_entity.pdbx_description
1 polymer ?
#
loop_
_entity_poly.entity_id
_entity_poly.type
_entity_poly.pdbx_seq_one_letter_code
_entity_poly.pdbx_strand_id
1 'polypeptide(L)'
;HALASSDGVQIYNTENIRLLLEGGADVKATTKDGDTVFTCIIFLLGETVGGDKEEAQMISRMLSRFCFQVTQLLLAHGADPSECPAHESLTHICLKGFKLHFPLLRFLLESGAAYNCSLHGASCWSGFHIIFERLCSHPGCAEDESHVDLLRKAETVLDLMVTNSQKLQLPENFDIHPVGSLAEKIRALHFSLRQLESYPPSLKHLCRVYIRLYLQPWPVDVKIKALPLPDRLKWYLLSEHSGTTDEE
;
A
#
# COMPACT_ATOMS: atom_id res chain seq x y z
N HIS A 1 -3.54 -24.44 -1.61
CA HIS A 1 -4.05 -24.94 -2.90
C HIS A 1 -4.86 -23.91 -3.69
N ALA A 2 -5.74 -23.08 -3.11
CA ALA A 2 -6.50 -22.09 -3.91
C ALA A 2 -5.64 -20.96 -4.52
N LEU A 3 -4.49 -20.64 -3.91
CA LEU A 3 -3.54 -19.61 -4.37
C LEU A 3 -2.36 -20.16 -5.19
N ALA A 4 -2.25 -21.49 -5.34
CA ALA A 4 -1.12 -22.13 -6.00
C ALA A 4 -1.62 -23.13 -7.04
N SER A 5 -1.27 -22.91 -8.32
CA SER A 5 -1.48 -23.90 -9.36
C SER A 5 -0.36 -24.93 -9.32
N SER A 6 -0.73 -26.19 -9.15
CA SER A 6 0.18 -27.35 -9.23
C SER A 6 0.57 -27.67 -10.68
N ASP A 7 -0.19 -27.16 -11.67
CA ASP A 7 -0.28 -27.79 -12.98
C ASP A 7 0.25 -26.88 -14.12
N GLY A 8 0.90 -25.76 -13.77
CA GLY A 8 1.45 -24.81 -14.75
C GLY A 8 0.40 -23.97 -15.51
N VAL A 9 -0.88 -24.28 -15.37
CA VAL A 9 -1.99 -23.43 -15.82
C VAL A 9 -2.39 -22.54 -14.65
N GLN A 10 -2.03 -21.26 -14.68
CA GLN A 10 -2.39 -20.29 -13.63
C GLN A 10 -3.93 -20.13 -13.58
N ILE A 11 -4.62 -20.90 -12.72
CA ILE A 11 -6.05 -20.71 -12.47
C ILE A 11 -6.19 -19.59 -11.43
N TYR A 12 -6.52 -18.41 -11.92
CA TYR A 12 -6.85 -17.23 -11.11
C TYR A 12 -8.21 -17.40 -10.43
N ASN A 13 -8.24 -18.23 -9.39
CA ASN A 13 -9.48 -18.70 -8.80
C ASN A 13 -9.99 -17.80 -7.66
N THR A 14 -10.27 -16.54 -8.00
CA THR A 14 -10.82 -15.57 -7.03
C THR A 14 -12.14 -16.04 -6.43
N GLU A 15 -12.94 -16.79 -7.18
CA GLU A 15 -14.24 -17.29 -6.71
C GLU A 15 -14.11 -18.40 -5.67
N ASN A 16 -13.23 -19.39 -5.86
CA ASN A 16 -13.01 -20.39 -4.82
C ASN A 16 -12.39 -19.77 -3.56
N ILE A 17 -11.51 -18.77 -3.71
CA ILE A 17 -10.97 -18.02 -2.57
C ILE A 17 -12.10 -17.32 -1.81
N ARG A 18 -13.00 -16.62 -2.53
CA ARG A 18 -14.20 -16.01 -1.94
C ARG A 18 -15.04 -17.04 -1.19
N LEU A 19 -15.40 -18.16 -1.83
CA LEU A 19 -16.22 -19.20 -1.20
C LEU A 19 -15.58 -19.80 0.04
N LEU A 20 -14.25 -19.99 0.05
CA LEU A 20 -13.53 -20.46 1.22
C LEU A 20 -13.59 -19.44 2.37
N LEU A 21 -13.37 -18.17 2.08
CA LEU A 21 -13.41 -17.09 3.06
C LEU A 21 -14.84 -16.88 3.61
N GLU A 22 -15.85 -16.91 2.76
CA GLU A 22 -17.28 -16.89 3.14
C GLU A 22 -17.66 -18.12 3.98
N GLY A 23 -17.03 -19.27 3.70
CA GLY A 23 -17.14 -20.49 4.50
C GLY A 23 -16.39 -20.45 5.84
N GLY A 24 -15.72 -19.35 6.18
CA GLY A 24 -15.01 -19.17 7.44
C GLY A 24 -13.59 -19.72 7.46
N ALA A 25 -12.94 -19.87 6.30
CA ALA A 25 -11.52 -20.20 6.25
C ALA A 25 -10.68 -19.20 7.04
N ASP A 26 -9.74 -19.70 7.84
CA ASP A 26 -8.86 -18.87 8.66
C ASP A 26 -7.81 -18.16 7.80
N VAL A 27 -7.90 -16.84 7.72
CA VAL A 27 -6.94 -15.98 7.00
C VAL A 27 -5.56 -15.94 7.62
N LYS A 28 -5.42 -16.38 8.89
CA LYS A 28 -4.15 -16.45 9.62
C LYS A 28 -3.52 -17.84 9.57
N ALA A 29 -4.14 -18.78 8.86
CA ALA A 29 -3.59 -20.12 8.72
C ALA A 29 -2.21 -20.08 8.02
N THR A 30 -1.27 -20.86 8.55
CA THR A 30 0.08 -21.01 7.99
C THR A 30 0.33 -22.44 7.50
N THR A 31 1.18 -22.60 6.49
CA THR A 31 1.69 -23.93 6.11
C THR A 31 2.67 -24.46 7.16
N LYS A 32 3.16 -25.69 6.95
CA LYS A 32 4.23 -26.28 7.78
C LYS A 32 5.54 -25.48 7.71
N ASP A 33 5.76 -24.80 6.59
CA ASP A 33 6.95 -23.98 6.32
C ASP A 33 6.77 -22.54 6.81
N GLY A 34 5.61 -22.21 7.39
CA GLY A 34 5.28 -20.87 7.88
C GLY A 34 4.66 -19.93 6.84
N ASP A 35 4.42 -20.40 5.61
CA ASP A 35 3.83 -19.57 4.57
C ASP A 35 2.41 -19.11 4.92
N THR A 36 2.18 -17.81 4.75
CA THR A 36 0.87 -17.17 4.92
C THR A 36 0.19 -16.98 3.56
N VAL A 37 -1.08 -16.57 3.57
CA VAL A 37 -1.76 -16.11 2.35
C VAL A 37 -1.02 -14.94 1.67
N PHE A 38 -0.32 -14.09 2.44
CA PHE A 38 0.43 -12.97 1.89
C PHE A 38 1.77 -13.39 1.29
N THR A 39 2.44 -14.45 1.79
CA THR A 39 3.68 -14.93 1.13
C THR A 39 3.40 -15.41 -0.29
N CYS A 40 2.25 -16.05 -0.51
CA CYS A 40 1.79 -16.43 -1.85
C CYS A 40 1.55 -15.20 -2.74
N ILE A 41 0.90 -14.14 -2.24
CA ILE A 41 0.68 -12.92 -3.01
C ILE A 41 2.00 -12.22 -3.34
N ILE A 42 2.90 -12.12 -2.37
CA ILE A 42 4.24 -11.52 -2.54
C ILE A 42 5.01 -12.27 -3.63
N PHE A 43 4.97 -13.60 -3.60
CA PHE A 43 5.60 -14.44 -4.61
C PHE A 43 5.04 -14.15 -6.01
N LEU A 44 3.71 -14.15 -6.16
CA LEU A 44 3.06 -13.84 -7.43
C LEU A 44 3.40 -12.42 -7.92
N LEU A 45 3.44 -11.42 -7.04
CA LEU A 45 3.84 -10.06 -7.42
C LEU A 45 5.29 -9.96 -7.93
N GLY A 46 6.16 -10.87 -7.50
CA GLY A 46 7.55 -10.97 -7.92
C GLY A 46 7.79 -11.85 -9.15
N GLU A 47 6.81 -12.63 -9.60
CA GLU A 47 6.97 -13.49 -10.77
C GLU A 47 7.14 -12.65 -12.05
N THR A 48 8.31 -12.80 -12.68
CA THR A 48 8.58 -12.29 -14.02
C THR A 48 8.40 -13.43 -15.02
N VAL A 49 7.47 -13.30 -15.97
CA VAL A 49 7.31 -14.31 -17.02
C VAL A 49 8.38 -14.10 -18.10
N GLY A 50 9.08 -15.18 -18.46
CA GLY A 50 9.90 -15.23 -19.66
C GLY A 50 9.04 -15.42 -20.91
N GLY A 51 9.30 -14.66 -21.97
CA GLY A 51 8.52 -14.68 -23.21
C GLY A 51 8.67 -13.36 -23.97
N ASP A 52 7.87 -13.18 -25.02
CA ASP A 52 7.82 -11.90 -25.73
C ASP A 52 7.28 -10.78 -24.82
N LYS A 53 7.73 -9.55 -25.08
CA LYS A 53 7.44 -8.38 -24.23
C LYS A 53 5.94 -8.16 -24.01
N GLU A 54 5.12 -8.44 -25.02
CA GLU A 54 3.67 -8.29 -24.97
C GLU A 54 3.01 -9.33 -24.06
N GLU A 55 3.44 -10.59 -24.17
CA GLU A 55 2.95 -11.69 -23.35
C GLU A 55 3.33 -11.49 -21.88
N ALA A 56 4.59 -11.13 -21.62
CA ALA A 56 5.05 -10.81 -20.27
C ALA A 56 4.26 -9.63 -19.66
N GLN A 57 3.96 -8.60 -20.45
CA GLN A 57 3.16 -7.45 -20.01
C GLN A 57 1.70 -7.84 -19.73
N MET A 58 1.11 -8.71 -20.55
CA MET A 58 -0.25 -9.21 -20.36
C MET A 58 -0.36 -10.03 -19.08
N ILE A 59 0.57 -10.96 -18.86
CA ILE A 59 0.56 -11.81 -17.66
C ILE A 59 0.81 -10.97 -16.42
N SER A 60 1.78 -10.05 -16.44
CA SER A 60 2.02 -9.14 -15.31
C SER A 60 0.77 -8.32 -14.93
N ARG A 61 0.00 -7.82 -15.91
CA ARG A 61 -1.26 -7.10 -15.66
C ARG A 61 -2.32 -8.01 -15.03
N MET A 62 -2.48 -9.23 -15.56
CA MET A 62 -3.42 -10.21 -15.05
C MET A 62 -3.08 -10.63 -13.61
N LEU A 63 -1.81 -10.91 -13.34
CA LEU A 63 -1.27 -11.25 -12.03
C LEU A 63 -1.50 -10.11 -11.03
N SER A 64 -1.24 -8.88 -11.45
CA SER A 64 -1.49 -7.68 -10.64
C SER A 64 -2.98 -7.52 -10.31
N ARG A 65 -3.87 -7.74 -11.28
CA ARG A 65 -5.33 -7.70 -11.07
C ARG A 65 -5.80 -8.79 -10.11
N PHE A 66 -5.29 -10.00 -10.27
CA PHE A 66 -5.59 -11.11 -9.38
C PHE A 66 -5.14 -10.83 -7.95
N CYS A 67 -3.88 -10.43 -7.77
CA CYS A 67 -3.33 -10.08 -6.46
C CYS A 67 -4.14 -8.97 -5.79
N PHE A 68 -4.58 -7.98 -6.56
CA PHE A 68 -5.46 -6.92 -6.07
C PHE A 68 -6.80 -7.47 -5.56
N GLN A 69 -7.50 -8.26 -6.38
CA GLN A 69 -8.80 -8.84 -6.01
C GLN A 69 -8.71 -9.77 -4.80
N VAL A 70 -7.68 -10.62 -4.74
CA VAL A 70 -7.46 -11.51 -3.60
C VAL A 70 -7.15 -10.70 -2.34
N THR A 71 -6.31 -9.66 -2.44
CA THR A 71 -6.00 -8.78 -1.29
C THR A 71 -7.27 -8.10 -0.78
N GLN A 72 -8.16 -7.62 -1.67
CA GLN A 72 -9.45 -7.05 -1.28
C GLN A 72 -10.29 -8.04 -0.47
N LEU A 73 -10.38 -9.30 -0.93
CA LEU A 73 -11.12 -10.35 -0.23
C LEU A 73 -10.49 -10.66 1.14
N LEU A 74 -9.18 -10.84 1.20
CA LEU A 74 -8.47 -11.14 2.45
C LEU A 74 -8.67 -10.04 3.49
N LEU A 75 -8.53 -8.78 3.09
CA LEU A 75 -8.75 -7.63 3.98
C LEU A 75 -10.20 -7.61 4.49
N ALA A 76 -11.19 -7.84 3.61
CA ALA A 76 -12.60 -7.89 4.01
C ALA A 76 -12.91 -8.99 5.04
N HIS A 77 -12.07 -10.03 5.10
CA HIS A 77 -12.12 -11.11 6.09
C HIS A 77 -11.12 -10.93 7.25
N GLY A 78 -10.57 -9.72 7.42
CA GLY A 78 -9.77 -9.34 8.60
C GLY A 78 -8.28 -9.66 8.52
N ALA A 79 -7.75 -10.02 7.35
CA ALA A 79 -6.31 -10.19 7.18
C ALA A 79 -5.59 -8.83 7.27
N ASP A 80 -4.55 -8.75 8.11
CA ASP A 80 -3.71 -7.54 8.23
C ASP A 80 -2.48 -7.64 7.31
N PRO A 81 -2.39 -6.80 6.26
CA PRO A 81 -1.29 -6.84 5.28
C PRO A 81 0.05 -6.30 5.83
N SER A 82 0.05 -5.75 7.05
CA SER A 82 1.21 -5.11 7.68
C SER A 82 1.82 -5.93 8.82
N GLU A 83 1.36 -7.18 9.03
CA GLU A 83 1.89 -8.09 10.05
C GLU A 83 3.38 -8.39 9.83
N CYS A 84 4.12 -8.54 10.94
CA CYS A 84 5.54 -8.89 10.96
C CYS A 84 5.68 -10.43 10.88
N PRO A 85 6.70 -10.99 10.20
CA PRO A 85 7.93 -10.35 9.73
C PRO A 85 7.81 -9.55 8.43
N ALA A 86 8.71 -8.57 8.24
CA ALA A 86 8.64 -7.62 7.13
C ALA A 86 8.70 -8.26 5.72
N HIS A 87 9.34 -9.43 5.58
CA HIS A 87 9.39 -10.16 4.31
C HIS A 87 8.08 -10.89 3.98
N GLU A 88 7.19 -11.03 4.96
CA GLU A 88 5.84 -11.58 4.80
C GLU A 88 4.76 -10.47 4.76
N SER A 89 5.13 -9.23 5.09
CA SER A 89 4.23 -8.07 5.01
C SER A 89 4.03 -7.63 3.55
N LEU A 90 2.80 -7.78 3.07
CA LEU A 90 2.41 -7.28 1.76
C LEU A 90 2.59 -5.76 1.66
N THR A 91 2.26 -5.00 2.71
CA THR A 91 2.45 -3.54 2.73
C THR A 91 3.92 -3.16 2.57
N HIS A 92 4.82 -3.84 3.29
CA HIS A 92 6.27 -3.60 3.20
C HIS A 92 6.81 -3.86 1.79
N ILE A 93 6.41 -4.98 1.15
CA ILE A 93 6.82 -5.31 -0.22
C ILE A 93 6.28 -4.30 -1.22
N CYS A 94 5.00 -3.93 -1.10
CA CYS A 94 4.39 -2.91 -1.94
C CYS A 94 5.10 -1.55 -1.81
N LEU A 95 5.61 -1.19 -0.62
CA LEU A 95 6.39 0.03 -0.42
C LEU A 95 7.74 0.00 -1.14
N LYS A 96 8.49 -1.11 -1.05
CA LYS A 96 9.77 -1.27 -1.77
C LYS A 96 9.57 -1.20 -3.29
N GLY A 97 8.48 -1.80 -3.76
CA GLY A 97 8.08 -1.85 -5.17
C GLY A 97 7.05 -0.78 -5.57
N PHE A 98 6.95 0.36 -4.87
CA PHE A 98 5.78 1.25 -5.00
C PHE A 98 5.54 1.78 -6.41
N LYS A 99 6.57 1.87 -7.27
CA LYS A 99 6.39 2.25 -8.67
C LYS A 99 5.56 1.23 -9.45
N LEU A 100 5.85 -0.05 -9.22
CA LEU A 100 5.26 -1.21 -9.90
C LEU A 100 3.91 -1.58 -9.27
N HIS A 101 3.86 -1.64 -7.94
CA HIS A 101 2.68 -2.05 -7.20
C HIS A 101 1.83 -0.86 -6.72
N PHE A 102 1.93 0.29 -7.39
CA PHE A 102 1.27 1.53 -6.98
C PHE A 102 -0.24 1.37 -6.72
N PRO A 103 -1.05 0.75 -7.62
CA PRO A 103 -2.48 0.61 -7.38
C PRO A 103 -2.79 -0.21 -6.13
N LEU A 104 -2.04 -1.30 -5.91
CA LEU A 104 -2.19 -2.15 -4.74
C LEU A 104 -1.75 -1.42 -3.45
N LEU A 105 -0.59 -0.76 -3.48
CA LEU A 105 -0.11 0.03 -2.34
C LEU A 105 -1.09 1.14 -1.96
N ARG A 106 -1.57 1.88 -2.95
CA ARG A 106 -2.57 2.94 -2.77
C ARG A 106 -3.81 2.38 -2.10
N PHE A 107 -4.35 1.28 -2.61
CA PHE A 107 -5.49 0.59 -2.02
C PHE A 107 -5.23 0.17 -0.57
N LEU A 108 -4.06 -0.42 -0.26
CA LEU A 108 -3.70 -0.82 1.11
C LEU A 108 -3.73 0.39 2.07
N LEU A 109 -3.12 1.51 1.68
CA LEU A 109 -3.07 2.71 2.52
C LEU A 109 -4.43 3.43 2.62
N GLU A 110 -5.20 3.51 1.53
CA GLU A 110 -6.57 4.03 1.53
C GLU A 110 -7.50 3.17 2.41
N SER A 111 -7.23 1.88 2.45
CA SER A 111 -7.91 0.92 3.33
C SER A 111 -7.48 1.11 4.79
N GLY A 112 -6.33 1.72 5.07
CA GLY A 112 -5.83 1.96 6.42
C GLY A 112 -4.84 0.91 6.92
N ALA A 113 -4.19 0.17 6.01
CA ALA A 113 -3.03 -0.64 6.33
C ALA A 113 -1.95 0.20 7.04
N ALA A 114 -1.29 -0.39 8.04
CA ALA A 114 -0.20 0.29 8.73
C ALA A 114 0.97 0.50 7.77
N TYR A 115 1.55 1.70 7.78
CA TYR A 115 2.72 2.08 6.97
C TYR A 115 4.04 1.86 7.70
N ASN A 116 4.01 1.19 8.84
CA ASN A 116 5.16 0.70 9.59
C ASN A 116 4.79 -0.67 10.19
N CYS A 117 5.75 -1.34 10.81
CA CYS A 117 5.50 -2.63 11.43
C CYS A 117 4.40 -2.51 12.49
N SER A 118 3.30 -3.28 12.36
CA SER A 118 2.20 -3.24 13.32
C SER A 118 2.59 -3.76 14.71
N LEU A 119 3.61 -4.62 14.79
CA LEU A 119 4.09 -5.22 16.04
C LEU A 119 5.26 -4.46 16.68
N HIS A 120 6.22 -4.00 15.89
CA HIS A 120 7.47 -3.40 16.39
C HIS A 120 7.57 -1.89 16.10
N GLY A 121 6.63 -1.31 15.36
CA GLY A 121 6.65 0.10 14.97
C GLY A 121 7.72 0.45 13.93
N ALA A 122 8.04 1.74 13.84
CA ALA A 122 8.95 2.29 12.83
C ALA A 122 10.41 1.83 12.95
N SER A 123 10.81 1.26 14.09
CA SER A 123 12.16 0.73 14.32
C SER A 123 12.43 -0.56 13.55
N CYS A 124 11.40 -1.35 13.25
CA CYS A 124 11.53 -2.56 12.43
C CYS A 124 11.49 -2.22 10.94
N TRP A 125 10.45 -1.49 10.50
CA TRP A 125 10.42 -0.88 9.18
C TRP A 125 9.47 0.32 9.19
N SER A 126 9.79 1.31 8.35
CA SER A 126 9.03 2.55 8.19
C SER A 126 8.81 2.84 6.72
N GLY A 127 7.56 3.03 6.32
CA GLY A 127 7.18 3.40 4.96
C GLY A 127 7.77 4.73 4.53
N PHE A 128 7.86 5.71 5.42
CA PHE A 128 8.57 6.96 5.14
C PHE A 128 10.04 6.69 4.77
N HIS A 129 10.73 5.85 5.54
CA HIS A 129 12.13 5.53 5.27
C HIS A 129 12.31 4.85 3.91
N ILE A 130 11.47 3.84 3.65
CA ILE A 130 11.50 3.08 2.39
C ILE A 130 11.23 4.00 1.19
N ILE A 131 10.22 4.87 1.23
CA ILE A 131 9.89 5.74 0.09
C ILE A 131 11.04 6.69 -0.22
N PHE A 132 11.64 7.33 0.79
CA PHE A 132 12.76 8.24 0.56
C PHE A 132 14.03 7.51 0.13
N GLU A 133 14.32 6.33 0.69
CA GLU A 133 15.41 5.47 0.22
C GLU A 133 15.25 5.17 -1.28
N ARG A 134 14.04 4.80 -1.72
CA ARG A 134 13.76 4.49 -3.13
C ARG A 134 13.81 5.72 -4.03
N LEU A 135 13.40 6.89 -3.55
CA LEU A 135 13.54 8.15 -4.27
C LEU A 135 15.02 8.54 -4.45
N CYS A 136 15.83 8.42 -3.39
CA CYS A 136 17.26 8.75 -3.42
C CYS A 136 18.08 7.74 -4.22
N SER A 137 17.65 6.48 -4.28
CA SER A 137 18.31 5.41 -5.04
C SER A 137 18.07 5.47 -6.55
N HIS A 138 17.35 6.47 -7.05
CA HIS A 138 17.10 6.65 -8.48
C HIS A 138 18.02 7.75 -9.04
N PRO A 139 19.27 7.44 -9.44
CA PRO A 139 20.16 8.41 -10.05
C PRO A 139 19.53 8.87 -11.36
N GLY A 140 19.15 10.14 -11.43
CA GLY A 140 18.40 10.66 -12.56
C GLY A 140 19.11 10.44 -13.90
N CYS A 141 18.45 9.73 -14.82
CA CYS A 141 18.64 9.97 -16.24
C CYS A 141 17.87 11.24 -16.65
N ALA A 142 17.87 11.62 -17.94
CA ALA A 142 17.21 12.84 -18.42
C ALA A 142 15.74 12.96 -17.95
N GLU A 143 15.18 14.18 -17.97
CA GLU A 143 13.80 14.50 -17.56
C GLU A 143 12.76 13.76 -18.43
N ASP A 144 12.59 12.46 -18.19
CA ASP A 144 11.57 11.63 -18.81
C ASP A 144 10.27 11.71 -18.00
N GLU A 145 9.13 11.48 -18.66
CA GLU A 145 7.80 11.41 -18.00
C GLU A 145 7.77 10.44 -16.80
N SER A 146 8.65 9.44 -16.80
CA SER A 146 8.89 8.49 -15.72
C SER A 146 9.25 9.15 -14.37
N HIS A 147 10.00 10.26 -14.38
CA HIS A 147 10.41 10.96 -13.16
C HIS A 147 9.29 11.79 -12.54
N VAL A 148 8.46 12.40 -13.37
CA VAL A 148 7.27 13.14 -12.91
C VAL A 148 6.27 12.16 -12.30
N ASP A 149 6.01 11.03 -12.97
CA ASP A 149 5.15 9.99 -12.45
C ASP A 149 5.67 9.40 -11.12
N LEU A 150 6.99 9.16 -11.03
CA LEU A 150 7.63 8.69 -9.81
C LEU A 150 7.36 9.62 -8.62
N LEU A 151 7.62 10.92 -8.78
CA LEU A 151 7.41 11.89 -7.71
C LEU A 151 5.94 11.99 -7.33
N ARG A 152 5.03 12.07 -8.31
CA ARG A 152 3.59 12.11 -8.08
C ARG A 152 3.10 10.89 -7.28
N LYS A 153 3.59 9.69 -7.64
CA LYS A 153 3.27 8.46 -6.90
C LYS A 153 3.81 8.51 -5.47
N ALA A 154 5.04 8.98 -5.28
CA ALA A 154 5.62 9.12 -3.95
C ALA A 154 4.87 10.14 -3.10
N GLU A 155 4.52 11.30 -3.65
CA GLU A 155 3.69 12.32 -3.00
C GLU A 155 2.34 11.74 -2.55
N THR A 156 1.67 11.02 -3.44
CA THR A 156 0.39 10.36 -3.13
C THR A 156 0.55 9.35 -1.98
N VAL A 157 1.60 8.52 -2.02
CA VAL A 157 1.87 7.53 -0.96
C VAL A 157 2.19 8.21 0.37
N LEU A 158 3.02 9.25 0.37
CA LEU A 158 3.39 10.00 1.57
C LEU A 158 2.18 10.73 2.17
N ASP A 159 1.33 11.34 1.34
CA ASP A 159 0.07 11.93 1.79
C ASP A 159 -0.84 10.87 2.42
N LEU A 160 -1.00 9.71 1.79
CA LEU A 160 -1.79 8.61 2.36
C LEU A 160 -1.24 8.12 3.72
N MET A 161 0.08 8.10 3.91
CA MET A 161 0.68 7.77 5.21
C MET A 161 0.39 8.86 6.25
N VAL A 162 0.60 10.13 5.91
CA VAL A 162 0.33 11.27 6.81
C VAL A 162 -1.14 11.30 7.20
N THR A 163 -2.04 11.09 6.25
CA THR A 163 -3.49 11.12 6.47
C THR A 163 -4.00 10.00 7.38
N ASN A 164 -3.27 8.89 7.47
CA ASN A 164 -3.55 7.79 8.40
C ASN A 164 -2.74 7.87 9.72
N SER A 165 -1.86 8.87 9.89
CA SER A 165 -0.99 9.01 11.06
C SER A 165 -1.72 9.69 12.23
N GLN A 166 -1.85 9.04 13.39
CA GLN A 166 -2.36 9.70 14.62
C GLN A 166 -1.42 10.81 15.07
N LYS A 167 -0.12 10.51 15.08
CA LYS A 167 0.98 11.42 15.34
C LYS A 167 2.08 11.09 14.35
N LEU A 168 2.45 12.04 13.51
CA LEU A 168 3.56 11.86 12.59
C LEU A 168 4.85 11.73 13.43
N GLN A 169 5.54 10.61 13.30
CA GLN A 169 6.85 10.37 13.90
C GLN A 169 7.75 9.78 12.83
N LEU A 170 8.73 10.57 12.41
CA LEU A 170 9.77 10.15 11.49
C LEU A 170 10.88 9.46 12.30
N PRO A 171 11.62 8.51 11.70
CA PRO A 171 12.75 7.87 12.38
C PRO A 171 13.79 8.91 12.83
N GLU A 172 14.42 8.72 14.00
CA GLU A 172 15.36 9.71 14.56
C GLU A 172 16.56 10.00 13.63
N ASN A 173 17.09 8.96 12.99
CA ASN A 173 18.21 9.05 12.02
C ASN A 173 17.70 9.11 10.56
N PHE A 174 16.72 9.97 10.29
CA PHE A 174 16.11 10.07 8.97
C PHE A 174 16.71 11.18 8.11
N ASP A 175 17.99 11.02 7.77
CA ASP A 175 18.68 11.88 6.83
C ASP A 175 18.58 11.35 5.41
N ILE A 176 18.33 12.25 4.47
CA ILE A 176 18.23 11.93 3.04
C ILE A 176 19.36 12.58 2.27
N HIS A 177 19.92 11.85 1.32
CA HIS A 177 20.98 12.34 0.43
C HIS A 177 20.54 12.22 -1.02
N PRO A 178 19.55 13.03 -1.47
CA PRO A 178 19.06 12.92 -2.83
C PRO A 178 20.08 13.48 -3.82
N VAL A 179 20.25 12.78 -4.93
CA VAL A 179 21.20 13.08 -6.01
C VAL A 179 20.43 13.13 -7.35
N GLY A 180 20.90 13.95 -8.29
CA GLY A 180 20.33 14.07 -9.63
C GLY A 180 19.27 15.18 -9.76
N SER A 181 18.56 15.16 -10.89
CA SER A 181 17.60 16.22 -11.28
C SER A 181 16.42 16.39 -10.32
N LEU A 182 16.02 15.33 -9.62
CA LEU A 182 14.93 15.36 -8.65
C LEU A 182 15.35 15.83 -7.25
N ALA A 183 16.64 16.13 -7.02
CA ALA A 183 17.17 16.31 -5.67
C ALA A 183 16.47 17.42 -4.89
N GLU A 184 16.25 18.59 -5.51
CA GLU A 184 15.56 19.71 -4.86
C GLU A 184 14.11 19.37 -4.49
N LYS A 185 13.39 18.67 -5.37
CA LYS A 185 12.01 18.25 -5.12
C LYS A 185 11.93 17.24 -3.97
N ILE A 186 12.85 16.27 -3.93
CA ILE A 186 12.92 15.28 -2.84
C ILE A 186 13.26 15.97 -1.51
N ARG A 187 14.18 16.95 -1.50
CA ARG A 187 14.49 17.75 -0.30
C ARG A 187 13.28 18.56 0.17
N ALA A 188 12.55 19.19 -0.75
CA ALA A 188 11.35 19.95 -0.43
C ALA A 188 10.25 19.06 0.19
N LEU A 189 10.07 17.85 -0.33
CA LEU A 189 9.12 16.87 0.22
C LEU A 189 9.52 16.43 1.64
N HIS A 190 10.79 16.09 1.86
CA HIS A 190 11.29 15.70 3.18
C HIS A 190 11.16 16.84 4.19
N PHE A 191 11.53 18.05 3.79
CA PHE A 191 11.41 19.24 4.63
C PHE A 191 9.94 19.51 5.01
N SER A 192 9.02 19.38 4.07
CA SER A 192 7.58 19.55 4.32
C SER A 192 7.06 18.52 5.34
N LEU A 193 7.49 17.25 5.25
CA LEU A 193 7.15 16.22 6.23
C LEU A 193 7.73 16.50 7.62
N ARG A 194 8.99 16.94 7.69
CA ARG A 194 9.63 17.38 8.94
C ARG A 194 8.90 18.57 9.58
N GLN A 195 8.44 19.52 8.76
CA GLN A 195 7.60 20.60 9.26
C GLN A 195 6.28 20.07 9.84
N LEU A 196 5.60 19.15 9.15
CA LEU A 196 4.36 18.55 9.65
C LEU A 196 4.55 17.80 10.99
N GLU A 197 5.72 17.18 11.20
CA GLU A 197 6.07 16.51 12.46
C GLU A 197 6.19 17.51 13.64
N SER A 198 6.60 18.76 13.36
CA SER A 198 6.80 19.79 14.38
C SER A 198 5.52 20.39 14.94
N TYR A 199 4.40 20.26 14.23
CA TYR A 199 3.11 20.82 14.65
C TYR A 199 2.17 19.72 15.17
N PRO A 200 1.39 19.97 16.23
CA PRO A 200 0.36 19.04 16.64
C PRO A 200 -0.71 18.91 15.54
N PRO A 201 -1.22 17.69 15.28
CA PRO A 201 -2.28 17.48 14.30
C PRO A 201 -3.55 18.24 14.70
N SER A 202 -4.27 18.76 13.71
CA SER A 202 -5.57 19.39 13.97
C SER A 202 -6.56 18.39 14.57
N LEU A 203 -7.52 18.89 15.36
CA LEU A 203 -8.61 18.05 15.88
C LEU A 203 -9.36 17.33 14.76
N LYS A 204 -9.58 18.02 13.62
CA LYS A 204 -10.23 17.43 12.44
C LYS A 204 -9.46 16.22 11.91
N HIS A 205 -8.14 16.32 11.84
CA HIS A 205 -7.26 15.21 11.42
C HIS A 205 -7.29 14.06 12.42
N LEU A 206 -7.18 14.36 13.72
CA LEU A 206 -7.29 13.35 14.77
C LEU A 206 -8.64 12.60 14.68
N CYS A 207 -9.76 13.32 14.57
CA CYS A 207 -11.07 12.72 14.39
C CYS A 207 -11.11 11.79 13.18
N ARG A 208 -10.55 12.19 12.03
CA ARG A 208 -10.48 11.32 10.85
C ARG A 208 -9.75 10.02 11.14
N VAL A 209 -8.56 10.10 11.74
CA VAL A 209 -7.74 8.92 12.03
C VAL A 209 -8.45 8.00 13.02
N TYR A 210 -8.99 8.54 14.11
CA TYR A 210 -9.74 7.75 15.09
C TYR A 210 -10.97 7.10 14.48
N ILE A 211 -11.78 7.82 13.71
CA ILE A 211 -12.95 7.24 13.02
C ILE A 211 -12.52 6.07 12.14
N ARG A 212 -11.48 6.24 11.32
CA ARG A 212 -11.00 5.17 10.42
C ARG A 212 -10.51 3.94 11.18
N LEU A 213 -9.81 4.13 12.31
CA LEU A 213 -9.36 3.04 13.18
C LEU A 213 -10.53 2.27 13.78
N TYR A 214 -11.56 2.96 14.28
CA TYR A 214 -12.75 2.30 14.83
C TYR A 214 -13.60 1.55 13.78
N LEU A 215 -13.42 1.87 12.50
CA LEU A 215 -14.07 1.14 11.41
C LEU A 215 -13.30 -0.10 10.96
N GLN A 216 -12.09 -0.35 11.47
CA GLN A 216 -11.39 -1.61 11.23
C GLN A 216 -12.11 -2.79 11.91
N PRO A 217 -11.98 -4.03 11.40
CA PRO A 217 -11.21 -4.44 10.21
C PRO A 217 -11.85 -3.96 8.90
N TRP A 218 -11.12 -4.05 7.79
CA TRP A 218 -11.58 -3.67 6.45
C TRP A 218 -12.89 -4.35 6.03
N PRO A 219 -13.60 -3.85 4.99
CA PRO A 219 -13.33 -2.64 4.19
C PRO A 219 -13.77 -1.36 4.90
N VAL A 220 -12.82 -0.44 5.16
CA VAL A 220 -13.08 0.82 5.85
C VAL A 220 -13.93 1.77 4.99
N ASP A 221 -13.74 1.75 3.68
CA ASP A 221 -14.42 2.62 2.72
C ASP A 221 -15.94 2.35 2.65
N VAL A 222 -16.36 1.08 2.59
CA VAL A 222 -17.77 0.70 2.60
C VAL A 222 -18.44 1.16 3.90
N LYS A 223 -17.75 0.99 5.03
CA LYS A 223 -18.24 1.41 6.35
C LYS A 223 -18.35 2.94 6.45
N ILE A 224 -17.39 3.69 5.91
CA ILE A 224 -17.47 5.16 5.84
C ILE A 224 -18.68 5.60 5.00
N LYS A 225 -18.91 4.98 3.84
CA LYS A 225 -20.04 5.31 2.96
C LYS A 225 -21.39 5.09 3.65
N ALA A 226 -21.48 4.09 4.53
CA ALA A 226 -22.66 3.78 5.32
C ALA A 226 -22.88 4.72 6.53
N LEU A 227 -21.90 5.54 6.92
CA LEU A 227 -22.06 6.45 8.06
C LEU A 227 -23.14 7.52 7.78
N PRO A 228 -23.93 7.92 8.79
CA PRO A 228 -24.92 9.00 8.66
C PRO A 228 -24.24 10.38 8.72
N LEU A 229 -23.26 10.62 7.84
CA LEU A 229 -22.49 11.85 7.72
C LEU A 229 -22.77 12.54 6.37
N PRO A 230 -22.64 13.87 6.29
CA PRO A 230 -22.62 14.58 5.02
C PRO A 230 -21.51 14.08 4.09
N ASP A 231 -21.76 14.10 2.77
CA ASP A 231 -20.82 13.58 1.76
C ASP A 231 -19.44 14.24 1.84
N ARG A 232 -19.39 15.54 2.12
CA ARG A 232 -18.12 16.26 2.31
C ARG A 232 -17.27 15.69 3.44
N LEU A 233 -17.89 15.19 4.51
CA LEU A 233 -17.16 14.51 5.59
C LEU A 233 -16.77 13.09 5.17
N LYS A 234 -17.61 12.38 4.43
CA LYS A 234 -17.28 11.05 3.89
C LYS A 234 -16.06 11.12 2.96
N TRP A 235 -16.03 12.06 2.01
CA TRP A 235 -14.87 12.26 1.11
C TRP A 235 -13.59 12.58 1.89
N TYR A 236 -13.70 13.44 2.91
CA TYR A 236 -12.57 13.73 3.79
C TYR A 236 -12.06 12.49 4.53
N LEU A 237 -12.96 11.61 4.98
CA LEU A 237 -12.59 10.34 5.62
C LEU A 237 -12.00 9.32 4.64
N LEU A 238 -12.41 9.33 3.37
CA LEU A 238 -11.94 8.43 2.32
C LEU A 238 -10.59 8.83 1.71
N SER A 239 -10.05 10.01 2.05
CA SER A 239 -8.89 10.58 1.34
C SER A 239 -9.16 10.89 -0.14
N GLU A 240 -10.44 10.94 -0.54
CA GLU A 240 -10.84 11.36 -1.88
C GLU A 240 -10.60 12.87 -1.98
N HIS A 241 -9.46 13.22 -2.56
CA HIS A 241 -9.23 14.58 -3.03
C HIS A 241 -10.32 14.87 -4.07
N SER A 242 -10.93 16.05 -4.00
CA SER A 242 -11.97 16.54 -4.90
C SER A 242 -11.46 16.80 -6.34
N GLY A 243 -10.79 15.80 -6.91
CA GLY A 243 -10.08 15.82 -8.18
C GLY A 243 -10.12 14.45 -8.83
N THR A 244 -11.28 13.79 -8.82
CA THR A 244 -11.66 12.94 -9.94
C THR A 244 -12.22 13.86 -11.02
N THR A 245 -11.34 14.53 -11.75
CA THR A 245 -11.65 14.86 -13.14
C THR A 245 -11.48 13.57 -13.90
N ASP A 246 -12.63 12.98 -14.25
CA ASP A 246 -12.91 12.22 -15.46
C ASP A 246 -11.67 11.75 -16.26
N GLU A 247 -11.38 10.46 -16.18
CA GLU A 247 -10.79 9.73 -17.30
C GLU A 247 -11.85 8.73 -17.78
N GLU A 248 -12.39 9.01 -18.97
CA GLU A 248 -13.02 8.03 -19.87
C GLU A 248 -11.98 7.05 -20.42
#